data_AF-A0A9D2I7L7-F1
#
_entry.id   AF-A0A9D2I7L7-F1
#
_cell.length_a   1.000
_cell.length_b   1.000
_cell.length_c   1.000
_cell.angle_alpha   90.00
_cell.angle_beta   90.00
_cell.angle_gamma   90.00
#
_symmetry.space_group_name_H-M   'P 1'
#
loop_
_entity.id
_entity.type
_entity.pdbx_description
1 polymer ?
#
loop_
_entity_poly.entity_id
_entity_poly.type
_entity_poly.pdbx_seq_one_letter_code
_entity_poly.pdbx_strand_id
1 'polypeptide(L)'
;ALQSRVAVLTFFSAVFGPIVGGAIGIIGHALGDALFYGSVWWSWVFPDGLFGVIVGLFAAKYAIKEGGFTGKKIVLFNVVQVIANAVSWILLAPVLDILIYAEPANKVFLQGVLAFVGNAVVAGVLGSLLAYAYSKIGAKSSSLSKED
;
A
#
# COMPACT_ATOMS: atom_id res chain seq x y z
N ALA A 1 11.98 -8.58 -7.65
CA ALA A 1 11.74 -9.30 -6.39
C ALA A 1 10.34 -8.95 -5.88
N LEU A 2 9.62 -9.93 -5.32
CA LEU A 2 8.32 -9.69 -4.70
C LEU A 2 8.52 -8.82 -3.45
N GLN A 3 7.91 -7.64 -3.42
CA GLN A 3 8.15 -6.67 -2.37
C GLN A 3 7.22 -6.93 -1.18
N SER A 4 7.68 -7.71 -0.20
CA SER A 4 6.95 -7.91 1.07
C SER A 4 6.60 -6.59 1.77
N ARG A 5 7.37 -5.52 1.55
CA ARG A 5 7.09 -4.16 2.02
C ARG A 5 5.72 -3.63 1.59
N VAL A 6 5.19 -4.07 0.44
CA VAL A 6 3.87 -3.63 -0.05
C VAL A 6 2.76 -4.08 0.90
N ALA A 7 2.87 -5.27 1.50
CA ALA A 7 1.88 -5.72 2.48
C ALA A 7 1.85 -4.81 3.71
N VAL A 8 3.03 -4.43 4.21
CA VAL A 8 3.19 -3.53 5.34
C VAL A 8 2.65 -2.13 5.01
N LEU A 9 3.06 -1.57 3.88
CA LEU A 9 2.54 -0.27 3.40
C LEU A 9 1.02 -0.28 3.27
N THR A 10 0.46 -1.30 2.61
CA THR A 10 -1.00 -1.44 2.43
C THR A 10 -1.72 -1.49 3.77
N PHE A 11 -1.23 -2.31 4.70
CA PHE A 11 -1.79 -2.46 6.04
C PHE A 11 -1.77 -1.13 6.80
N PHE A 12 -0.61 -0.48 6.94
CA PHE A 12 -0.52 0.77 7.69
C PHE A 12 -1.33 1.89 7.05
N SER A 13 -1.38 1.95 5.72
CA SER A 13 -2.23 2.92 5.00
C SER A 13 -3.71 2.70 5.36
N ALA A 14 -4.19 1.46 5.27
CA ALA A 14 -5.57 1.11 5.55
C ALA A 14 -5.97 1.27 7.02
N VAL A 15 -5.03 1.21 7.95
CA VAL A 15 -5.29 1.36 9.39
C VAL A 15 -5.15 2.80 9.86
N PHE A 16 -4.15 3.53 9.38
CA PHE A 16 -3.74 4.83 9.93
C PHE A 16 -4.03 6.03 9.02
N GLY A 17 -4.53 5.79 7.81
CA GLY A 17 -5.02 6.84 6.92
C GLY A 17 -3.97 7.37 5.93
N PRO A 18 -4.34 8.35 5.11
CA PRO A 18 -3.59 8.74 3.92
C PRO A 18 -2.25 9.40 4.24
N ILE A 19 -2.17 10.18 5.33
CA ILE A 19 -0.93 10.85 5.73
C ILE A 19 0.13 9.80 6.13
N VAL A 20 -0.26 8.83 6.97
CA VAL A 20 0.65 7.75 7.40
C VAL A 20 1.01 6.86 6.22
N GLY A 21 0.05 6.50 5.36
CA GLY A 21 0.31 5.73 4.14
C GLY A 21 1.31 6.42 3.21
N GLY A 22 1.10 7.70 2.91
CA GLY A 22 2.02 8.48 2.08
C GLY A 22 3.40 8.62 2.69
N ALA A 23 3.48 8.88 4.00
CA ALA A 23 4.77 9.00 4.71
C ALA A 23 5.54 7.68 4.69
N ILE A 24 4.90 6.54 4.98
CA ILE A 24 5.54 5.22 4.92
C ILE A 24 6.00 4.90 3.50
N GLY A 25 5.17 5.18 2.50
CA GLY A 25 5.50 4.95 1.09
C GLY A 25 6.75 5.74 0.66
N ILE A 26 6.76 7.05 0.91
CA ILE A 26 7.86 7.93 0.48
C ILE A 26 9.12 7.69 1.32
N ILE A 27 9.01 7.83 2.64
CA ILE A 27 10.17 7.80 3.53
C ILE A 27 10.73 6.38 3.62
N GLY A 28 9.85 5.37 3.74
CA GLY A 28 10.28 3.98 3.84
C GLY A 28 11.00 3.50 2.59
N HIS A 29 10.49 3.85 1.40
CA HIS A 29 11.15 3.48 0.14
C HIS A 29 12.45 4.27 -0.04
N ALA A 30 12.45 5.59 0.11
CA ALA A 30 13.65 6.40 -0.07
C ALA A 30 14.78 6.00 0.90
N LEU A 31 14.47 5.71 2.17
CA LEU A 31 15.45 5.21 3.12
C LEU A 31 15.97 3.82 2.72
N GLY A 32 15.08 2.91 2.31
CA GLY A 32 15.49 1.61 1.81
C GLY A 32 16.45 1.72 0.62
N ASP A 33 16.14 2.60 -0.33
CA ASP A 33 16.98 2.85 -1.48
C ASP A 33 18.35 3.39 -1.11
N ALA A 34 18.38 4.44 -0.28
CA ALA A 34 19.62 5.05 0.18
C ALA A 34 20.51 4.07 0.95
N LEU A 35 19.93 3.24 1.81
CA LEU A 35 20.67 2.33 2.68
C LEU A 35 21.17 1.07 1.95
N PHE A 36 20.38 0.51 1.03
CA PHE A 36 20.68 -0.79 0.43
C PHE A 36 21.24 -0.68 -1.01
N TYR A 37 20.99 0.43 -1.70
CA TYR A 37 21.35 0.61 -3.11
C TYR A 37 22.18 1.89 -3.37
N GLY A 38 22.43 2.71 -2.34
CA GLY A 38 23.35 3.86 -2.39
C GLY A 38 22.79 5.09 -3.11
N SER A 39 21.61 5.01 -3.72
CA SER A 39 20.92 6.15 -4.34
C SER A 39 19.42 5.91 -4.36
N VAL A 40 18.64 6.99 -4.35
CA VAL A 40 17.17 6.95 -4.31
C VAL A 40 16.57 6.93 -5.71
N TRP A 41 15.70 5.95 -5.98
CA TRP A 41 15.03 5.82 -7.28
C TRP A 41 13.64 6.49 -7.26
N TRP A 42 13.64 7.81 -7.44
CA TRP A 42 12.47 8.67 -7.17
C TRP A 42 11.23 8.31 -8.00
N SER A 43 11.39 7.83 -9.23
CA SER A 43 10.27 7.39 -10.07
C SER A 43 9.51 6.20 -9.47
N TRP A 44 10.08 5.48 -8.50
CA TRP A 44 9.43 4.37 -7.79
C TRP A 44 9.05 4.74 -6.34
N VAL A 45 9.73 5.72 -5.74
CA VAL A 45 9.36 6.27 -4.43
C VAL A 45 8.02 7.01 -4.47
N PHE A 46 7.80 7.88 -5.45
CA PHE A 46 6.55 8.63 -5.55
C PHE A 46 5.30 7.74 -5.77
N PRO A 47 5.34 6.70 -6.62
CA PRO A 47 4.26 5.72 -6.73
C PRO A 47 3.90 5.00 -5.43
N ASP A 48 4.89 4.64 -4.61
CA ASP A 48 4.62 4.02 -3.30
C ASP A 48 3.93 5.01 -2.35
N GLY A 49 4.36 6.27 -2.36
CA GLY A 49 3.67 7.36 -1.67
C GLY A 49 2.21 7.51 -2.12
N LEU A 50 1.98 7.59 -3.43
CA LEU A 50 0.65 7.71 -4.01
C LEU A 50 -0.23 6.51 -3.66
N PHE A 51 0.31 5.29 -3.75
CA PHE A 51 -0.37 4.06 -3.40
C PHE A 51 -0.87 4.13 -1.95
N GLY A 52 0.03 4.49 -1.01
CA GLY A 52 -0.31 4.61 0.41
C GLY A 52 -1.38 5.67 0.68
N VAL A 53 -1.33 6.81 -0.02
CA VAL A 53 -2.36 7.85 0.08
C VAL A 53 -3.71 7.32 -0.41
N ILE A 54 -3.78 6.72 -1.61
CA ILE A 54 -5.04 6.23 -2.19
C ILE A 54 -5.69 5.19 -1.28
N VAL A 55 -4.92 4.19 -0.81
CA VAL A 55 -5.45 3.18 0.11
C VAL A 55 -5.89 3.82 1.42
N GLY A 56 -5.09 4.76 1.96
CA GLY A 56 -5.36 5.40 3.23
C GLY A 56 -6.57 6.33 3.24
N LEU A 57 -6.94 6.94 2.10
CA LEU A 57 -8.16 7.77 1.99
C LEU A 57 -9.43 7.02 2.41
N PHE A 58 -9.43 5.69 2.33
CA PHE A 58 -10.56 4.84 2.68
C PHE A 58 -10.43 4.17 4.06
N ALA A 59 -9.39 4.51 4.85
CA ALA A 59 -9.09 3.86 6.13
C ALA A 59 -10.30 3.75 7.07
N ALA A 60 -11.03 4.86 7.25
CA ALA A 60 -12.24 4.89 8.09
C ALA A 60 -13.34 3.94 7.58
N LYS A 61 -13.46 3.75 6.26
CA LYS A 61 -14.48 2.86 5.65
C LYS A 61 -14.15 1.39 5.86
N TYR A 62 -12.87 1.04 6.00
CA TYR A 62 -12.46 -0.33 6.28
C TYR A 62 -12.80 -0.77 7.71
N ALA A 63 -12.95 0.17 8.64
CA ALA A 63 -13.30 -0.09 10.04
C ALA A 63 -12.40 -1.11 10.74
N ILE A 64 -11.11 -1.14 10.35
CA ILE A 64 -10.15 -2.13 10.85
C ILE A 64 -9.92 -1.95 12.35
N LYS A 65 -9.76 -0.71 12.83
CA LYS A 65 -9.53 -0.43 14.26
C LYS A 65 -10.74 -0.76 15.13
N GLU A 66 -11.95 -0.59 14.61
CA GLU A 66 -13.19 -0.92 15.33
C GLU A 66 -13.54 -2.42 15.30
N GLY A 67 -12.68 -3.25 14.70
CA GLY A 67 -12.93 -4.68 14.58
C GLY A 67 -13.95 -5.09 13.50
N GLY A 68 -14.35 -4.13 12.66
CA GLY A 68 -15.39 -4.29 11.66
C GLY A 68 -14.91 -4.78 10.29
N PHE A 69 -13.65 -5.18 10.11
CA PHE A 69 -13.10 -5.56 8.81
C PHE A 69 -13.58 -6.95 8.34
N THR A 70 -14.81 -7.01 7.82
CA THR A 70 -15.46 -8.23 7.33
C THR A 70 -16.28 -7.97 6.06
N GLY A 71 -16.58 -9.03 5.30
CA GLY A 71 -17.52 -9.01 4.17
C GLY A 71 -17.25 -7.87 3.17
N LYS A 72 -18.20 -6.94 3.05
CA LYS A 72 -18.14 -5.80 2.09
C LYS A 72 -16.92 -4.90 2.31
N LYS A 73 -16.39 -4.79 3.53
CA LYS A 73 -15.21 -3.95 3.82
C LYS A 73 -13.91 -4.57 3.31
N ILE A 74 -13.80 -5.90 3.33
CA ILE A 74 -12.68 -6.64 2.72
C ILE A 74 -12.73 -6.49 1.19
N VAL A 75 -13.93 -6.58 0.59
CA VAL A 75 -14.13 -6.35 -0.84
C VAL A 75 -13.72 -4.91 -1.20
N LEU A 76 -14.19 -3.91 -0.46
CA LEU A 76 -13.82 -2.51 -0.67
C LEU A 76 -12.30 -2.31 -0.62
N PHE A 77 -11.64 -2.85 0.41
CA PHE A 77 -10.18 -2.79 0.55
C PHE A 77 -9.46 -3.39 -0.67
N ASN A 78 -9.90 -4.55 -1.14
CA ASN A 78 -9.28 -5.19 -2.30
C ASN A 78 -9.54 -4.44 -3.61
N VAL A 79 -10.72 -3.86 -3.80
CA VAL A 79 -11.00 -3.00 -4.96
C VAL A 79 -10.10 -1.76 -4.94
N VAL A 80 -10.00 -1.08 -3.79
CA VAL A 80 -9.19 0.14 -3.66
C VAL A 80 -7.71 -0.17 -3.88
N GLN A 81 -7.16 -1.23 -3.28
CA GLN A 81 -5.74 -1.56 -3.46
C GLN A 81 -5.40 -1.94 -4.90
N VAL A 82 -6.29 -2.63 -5.63
CA VAL A 82 -6.07 -2.93 -7.05
C VAL A 82 -6.04 -1.66 -7.88
N ILE A 83 -6.98 -0.73 -7.66
CA ILE A 83 -7.01 0.56 -8.34
C ILE A 83 -5.75 1.37 -8.01
N ALA A 84 -5.37 1.44 -6.74
CA ALA A 84 -4.16 2.13 -6.30
C ALA A 84 -2.91 1.55 -6.97
N ASN A 85 -2.78 0.21 -7.01
CA ASN A 85 -1.68 -0.46 -7.68
C ASN A 85 -1.66 -0.15 -9.19
N ALA A 86 -2.82 -0.14 -9.85
CA ALA A 86 -2.89 0.16 -11.29
C ALA A 86 -2.41 1.59 -11.57
N VAL A 87 -2.90 2.57 -10.79
CA VAL A 87 -2.50 3.97 -10.93
C VAL A 87 -1.01 4.15 -10.64
N SER A 88 -0.48 3.54 -9.59
CA SER A 88 0.93 3.66 -9.21
C SER A 88 1.86 2.97 -10.20
N TRP A 89 1.56 1.73 -10.61
CA TRP A 89 2.55 0.89 -11.30
C TRP A 89 2.33 0.78 -12.81
N ILE A 90 1.12 0.95 -13.32
CA ILE A 90 0.87 0.96 -14.78
C ILE A 90 1.00 2.37 -15.35
N LEU A 91 0.71 3.41 -14.55
CA LEU A 91 0.72 4.79 -15.01
C LEU A 91 1.88 5.60 -14.44
N LEU A 92 1.89 5.83 -13.11
CA LEU A 92 2.81 6.81 -12.54
C LEU A 92 4.28 6.37 -12.63
N ALA A 93 4.62 5.15 -12.22
CA ALA A 93 6.02 4.69 -12.23
C ALA A 93 6.63 4.69 -13.64
N PRO A 94 6.00 4.09 -14.67
CA PRO A 94 6.57 4.09 -16.02
C PRO A 94 6.72 5.51 -16.61
N VAL A 95 5.74 6.39 -16.35
CA VAL A 95 5.82 7.79 -16.80
C VAL A 95 6.98 8.51 -16.14
N LEU A 96 7.18 8.34 -14.83
CA LEU A 96 8.30 8.95 -14.12
C LEU A 96 9.64 8.36 -14.54
N ASP A 97 9.74 7.05 -14.81
CA ASP A 97 10.97 6.44 -15.31
C ASP A 97 11.39 7.04 -16.67
N ILE A 98 10.42 7.31 -17.56
CA ILE A 98 10.68 8.00 -18.84
C ILE A 98 11.11 9.45 -18.60
N LEU A 99 10.38 10.19 -17.76
CA LEU A 99 10.62 11.63 -17.59
C LEU A 99 11.90 11.95 -16.80
N ILE A 100 12.24 11.14 -15.79
CA ILE A 100 13.37 11.41 -14.90
C ILE A 100 14.65 10.74 -15.43
N TYR A 101 14.53 9.51 -15.94
CA TYR A 101 15.69 8.67 -16.27
C TYR A 101 15.81 8.33 -17.76
N ALA A 102 14.91 8.85 -18.61
CA ALA A 102 14.89 8.60 -20.06
C ALA A 102 14.88 7.10 -20.41
N GLU A 103 14.27 6.28 -19.55
CA GLU A 103 14.21 4.84 -19.73
C GLU A 103 13.33 4.44 -20.94
N PRO A 104 13.66 3.36 -21.67
CA PRO A 104 12.87 2.93 -22.82
C PRO A 104 11.43 2.54 -22.43
N ALA A 105 10.44 3.15 -23.10
CA ALA A 105 9.02 2.97 -22.78
C ALA A 105 8.58 1.49 -22.72
N ASN A 106 8.93 0.68 -23.72
CA ASN A 106 8.54 -0.74 -23.76
C ASN A 106 9.05 -1.53 -22.54
N LYS A 107 10.24 -1.19 -22.03
CA LYS A 107 10.83 -1.83 -20.85
C LYS A 107 10.04 -1.45 -19.60
N VAL A 108 9.82 -0.16 -19.36
CA VAL A 108 9.24 0.32 -18.10
C VAL A 108 7.74 0.04 -18.00
N PHE A 109 7.01 0.04 -19.12
CA PHE A 109 5.60 -0.38 -19.11
C PHE A 109 5.46 -1.89 -18.83
N LEU A 110 6.34 -2.74 -19.38
CA LEU A 110 6.35 -4.15 -19.03
C LEU A 110 6.68 -4.37 -17.56
N GLN A 111 7.68 -3.68 -17.03
CA GLN A 111 8.03 -3.72 -15.61
C GLN A 111 6.87 -3.25 -14.72
N GLY A 112 6.20 -2.17 -15.12
CA GLY A 112 5.03 -1.62 -14.43
C GLY A 112 3.87 -2.60 -14.33
N VAL A 113 3.54 -3.30 -15.42
CA VAL A 113 2.50 -4.35 -15.42
C VAL A 113 2.89 -5.53 -14.51
N LEU A 114 4.15 -5.96 -14.54
CA LEU A 114 4.62 -7.04 -13.66
C LEU A 114 4.60 -6.62 -12.18
N ALA A 115 5.00 -5.38 -11.88
CA ALA A 115 4.93 -4.81 -10.55
C ALA A 115 3.48 -4.71 -10.07
N PHE A 116 2.56 -4.23 -10.91
CA PHE A 116 1.13 -4.19 -10.63
C PHE A 116 0.59 -5.56 -10.21
N VAL A 117 0.82 -6.60 -11.01
CA VAL A 117 0.31 -7.96 -10.73
C VAL A 117 0.89 -8.48 -9.41
N GLY A 118 2.21 -8.40 -9.24
CA GLY A 118 2.87 -8.90 -8.03
C GLY A 118 2.40 -8.17 -6.76
N ASN A 119 2.33 -6.84 -6.82
CA ASN A 119 1.94 -6.00 -5.69
C ASN A 119 0.45 -6.17 -5.35
N ALA A 120 -0.43 -6.27 -6.34
CA ALA A 120 -1.85 -6.49 -6.13
C ALA A 120 -2.14 -7.83 -5.44
N VAL A 121 -1.39 -8.89 -5.80
CA VAL A 121 -1.50 -10.20 -5.14
C VAL A 121 -1.00 -10.13 -3.70
N VAL A 122 0.17 -9.53 -3.47
CA VAL A 122 0.75 -9.40 -2.11
C VAL A 122 -0.15 -8.57 -1.20
N ALA A 123 -0.60 -7.40 -1.67
CA ALA A 123 -1.52 -6.54 -0.92
C ALA A 123 -2.86 -7.25 -0.66
N GLY A 124 -3.39 -7.93 -1.67
CA GLY A 124 -4.67 -8.63 -1.56
C GLY A 124 -4.63 -9.80 -0.58
N VAL A 125 -3.54 -10.57 -0.57
CA VAL A 125 -3.39 -11.72 0.34
C VAL A 125 -2.86 -11.27 1.70
N LEU A 126 -1.62 -10.78 1.76
CA LEU A 126 -0.95 -10.48 3.02
C LEU A 126 -1.54 -9.22 3.68
N GLY A 127 -1.89 -8.20 2.90
CA GLY A 127 -2.53 -6.98 3.43
C GLY A 127 -3.91 -7.29 4.04
N SER A 128 -4.73 -8.12 3.39
CA SER A 128 -6.02 -8.55 3.94
C SER A 128 -5.83 -9.38 5.22
N LEU A 129 -4.86 -10.30 5.24
CA LEU A 129 -4.59 -11.13 6.43
C LEU A 129 -4.15 -10.27 7.63
N LEU A 130 -3.24 -9.33 7.42
CA LEU A 130 -2.78 -8.40 8.47
C LEU A 130 -3.95 -7.53 8.98
N ALA A 131 -4.72 -6.95 8.07
CA ALA A 131 -5.88 -6.12 8.42
C ALA A 131 -6.94 -6.91 9.20
N TYR A 132 -7.23 -8.13 8.78
CA TYR A 132 -8.17 -9.01 9.46
C TYR A 132 -7.69 -9.43 10.84
N ALA A 133 -6.43 -9.86 10.97
CA ALA A 133 -5.85 -10.24 12.25
C ALA A 133 -5.87 -9.07 13.24
N TYR A 134 -5.46 -7.87 12.80
CA TYR A 134 -5.47 -6.67 13.62
C TYR A 134 -6.90 -6.24 14.02
N SER A 135 -7.86 -6.36 13.10
CA SER A 135 -9.28 -6.12 13.39
C SER A 135 -9.80 -6.99 14.53
N LYS A 136 -9.37 -8.26 14.63
CA LYS A 136 -9.78 -9.12 15.75
C LYS A 136 -9.21 -8.70 17.10
N ILE A 137 -8.10 -7.98 17.13
CA ILE A 137 -7.53 -7.42 18.36
C ILE A 137 -8.35 -6.19 18.79
N GLY A 138 -8.67 -5.29 17.86
CA GLY A 138 -9.49 -4.10 18.15
C GLY A 138 -10.87 -4.42 18.72
N ALA A 139 -11.54 -5.46 18.18
CA ALA A 139 -12.83 -5.93 18.69
C ALA A 139 -12.80 -6.33 20.18
N LYS A 140 -11.69 -6.94 20.64
CA LYS A 140 -11.53 -7.38 22.05
C LYS A 140 -11.32 -6.21 23.01
N SER A 141 -10.67 -5.14 22.56
CA SER A 141 -10.45 -3.96 23.40
C SER A 141 -11.74 -3.16 23.60
N SER A 142 -12.66 -3.17 22.63
CA SER A 142 -13.95 -2.48 22.73
C SER A 142 -14.96 -3.21 23.62
N SER A 143 -14.75 -4.49 23.94
CA SER A 143 -15.66 -5.29 24.78
C SER A 143 -15.34 -5.22 26.28
N LEU A 144 -14.32 -4.46 26.69
CA LEU A 144 -13.99 -4.24 28.10
C LEU A 144 -14.94 -3.17 28.67
N SER A 145 -15.85 -3.56 29.57
CA SER A 145 -16.54 -2.62 30.45
C SER A 145 -15.58 -2.17 31.54
N LYS A 146 -15.62 -0.88 31.92
CA LYS A 146 -14.96 -0.43 33.15
C LYS A 146 -15.61 -1.17 34.32
N GLU A 147 -14.79 -1.78 35.17
CA GLU A 147 -15.23 -2.20 36.50
C GLU A 147 -15.42 -0.90 37.33
N ASP A 148 -16.57 -0.80 38.00
CA ASP A 148 -16.94 0.34 38.85
C ASP A 148 -16.14 0.38 40.16
#